data_AF-A0A9E0DYW3-F1
#
_entry.id   AF-A0A9E0DYW3-F1
#
_cell.length_a   1.000
_cell.length_b   1.000
_cell.length_c   1.000
_cell.angle_alpha   90.00
_cell.angle_beta   90.00
_cell.angle_gamma   90.00
#
_symmetry.space_group_name_H-M   'P 1'
#
loop_
_entity.id
_entity.type
_entity.pdbx_description
1 polymer ?
#
loop_
_entity_poly.entity_id
_entity_poly.type
_entity_poly.pdbx_seq_one_letter_code
_entity_poly.pdbx_strand_id
1 'polypeptide(L)'
;MADQAMPVLFANALFADAMWRSGSTYLASRFAQSGRYMLFYEPCHEGVGRKPTAARDRDRSRERDLRHPEMEGGYFGTYERLDPQNGMPLRALHAPDMAVRNVYNEGSDNAANFLMALVRVARAEGKVAFLGFCRSGTQTARLRSMLGKQGLHLWRDPRAQFASYGWPGNDYFMAGTLLQLSFSDRYAGLAADLAPEGLRALRLRLARLLPDWRTRDRYRLVRPVAAQMTAEQSYALFYLSWLLSYRAGAAGHALSFSLTQLCEDVTMRHRVMDAFGISFPDLRPTPDRVTEGIDYDAVEAEVMRRLDALSGAPSSASEYPPRAFSAA
;
A
#
# COMPACT_ATOMS: atom_id res chain seq x y z
N MET A 1 27.30 15.95 26.00
CA MET A 1 26.44 14.93 26.64
C MET A 1 26.08 13.93 25.57
N ALA A 2 26.33 12.66 25.86
CA ALA A 2 26.48 11.59 24.88
C ALA A 2 25.22 11.33 24.05
N ASP A 3 25.46 11.24 22.75
CA ASP A 3 24.58 10.71 21.72
C ASP A 3 24.29 9.24 22.06
N GLN A 4 23.13 8.96 22.63
CA GLN A 4 22.70 7.59 22.88
C GLN A 4 22.21 7.01 21.56
N ALA A 5 23.11 6.29 20.90
CA ALA A 5 22.76 5.22 19.98
C ALA A 5 21.72 4.31 20.66
N MET A 6 20.46 4.50 20.30
CA MET A 6 19.34 3.73 20.85
C MET A 6 19.53 2.25 20.50
N PRO A 7 19.61 1.34 21.48
CA PRO A 7 19.86 -0.06 21.23
C PRO A 7 18.67 -0.70 20.50
N VAL A 8 18.99 -1.39 19.41
CA VAL A 8 18.13 -2.11 18.47
C VAL A 8 17.54 -3.40 19.09
N LEU A 9 16.99 -3.34 20.31
CA LEU A 9 16.73 -4.57 21.09
C LEU A 9 15.26 -4.97 21.30
N PHE A 10 14.25 -4.23 20.81
CA PHE A 10 12.84 -4.60 21.08
C PHE A 10 11.81 -4.47 19.95
N ALA A 11 12.19 -4.09 18.74
CA ALA A 11 11.25 -4.12 17.62
C ALA A 11 11.43 -5.40 16.79
N ASN A 12 10.55 -6.36 17.02
CA ASN A 12 10.56 -7.65 16.30
C ASN A 12 10.06 -7.53 14.84
N ALA A 13 9.54 -6.37 14.44
CA ALA A 13 9.04 -6.10 13.11
C ALA A 13 9.20 -4.63 12.72
N LEU A 14 9.39 -4.41 11.43
CA LEU A 14 9.33 -3.13 10.74
C LEU A 14 8.27 -3.24 9.66
N PHE A 15 7.43 -2.21 9.50
CA PHE A 15 6.49 -2.19 8.39
C PHE A 15 6.54 -0.89 7.60
N ALA A 16 6.28 -1.01 6.30
CA ALA A 16 6.20 0.11 5.38
C ALA A 16 4.75 0.29 4.92
N ASP A 17 4.18 1.45 5.22
CA ASP A 17 2.92 1.88 4.63
C ASP A 17 3.20 2.52 3.27
N ALA A 18 2.60 1.97 2.23
CA ALA A 18 2.70 2.49 0.88
C ALA A 18 1.41 2.18 0.12
N MET A 19 1.29 2.82 -1.05
CA MET A 19 0.27 2.50 -2.04
C MET A 19 0.88 1.83 -3.28
N TRP A 20 0.02 1.28 -4.14
CA TRP A 20 0.45 0.83 -5.45
C TRP A 20 1.21 1.92 -6.21
N ARG A 21 2.29 1.52 -6.89
CA ARG A 21 3.08 2.41 -7.77
C ARG A 21 3.75 3.60 -7.06
N SER A 22 3.93 3.51 -5.73
CA SER A 22 4.74 4.43 -4.91
C SER A 22 6.25 4.17 -4.98
N GLY A 23 6.67 3.02 -5.53
CA GLY A 23 8.06 2.56 -5.47
C GLY A 23 8.38 1.58 -4.34
N SER A 24 7.34 1.12 -3.62
CA SER A 24 7.45 0.11 -2.54
C SER A 24 8.22 -1.14 -2.93
N THR A 25 8.13 -1.56 -4.19
CA THR A 25 8.89 -2.69 -4.73
C THR A 25 10.40 -2.47 -4.71
N TYR A 26 10.86 -1.26 -5.09
CA TYR A 26 12.27 -0.88 -5.01
C TYR A 26 12.72 -0.83 -3.55
N LEU A 27 11.93 -0.20 -2.68
CA LEU A 27 12.24 -0.14 -1.25
C LEU A 27 12.36 -1.54 -0.63
N ALA A 28 11.41 -2.43 -0.92
CA ALA A 28 11.43 -3.82 -0.47
C ALA A 28 12.70 -4.56 -0.92
N SER A 29 13.19 -4.30 -2.14
CA SER A 29 14.46 -4.87 -2.61
C SER A 29 15.64 -4.46 -1.74
N ARG A 30 15.67 -3.21 -1.24
CA ARG A 30 16.75 -2.71 -0.39
C ARG A 30 16.75 -3.39 0.98
N PHE A 31 15.57 -3.60 1.55
CA PHE A 31 15.42 -4.37 2.78
C PHE A 31 15.87 -5.82 2.60
N ALA A 32 15.46 -6.49 1.51
CA ALA A 32 15.87 -7.85 1.21
C ALA A 32 17.40 -8.00 1.04
N GLN A 33 18.05 -7.04 0.36
CA GLN A 33 19.49 -7.07 0.09
C GLN A 33 20.36 -6.78 1.32
N SER A 34 19.82 -6.16 2.37
CA SER A 34 20.59 -5.87 3.59
C SER A 34 21.03 -7.11 4.39
N GLY A 35 20.43 -8.28 4.13
CA GLY A 35 20.63 -9.51 4.90
C GLY A 35 20.00 -9.53 6.30
N ARG A 36 19.75 -8.35 6.90
CA ARG A 36 19.18 -8.17 8.24
C ARG A 36 17.69 -8.50 8.34
N TYR A 37 16.96 -8.27 7.25
CA TYR A 37 15.50 -8.38 7.24
C TYR A 37 15.02 -9.64 6.53
N MET A 38 13.89 -10.17 6.99
CA MET A 38 13.08 -11.12 6.23
C MET A 38 11.93 -10.36 5.58
N LEU A 39 11.92 -10.33 4.24
CA LEU A 39 10.90 -9.62 3.47
C LEU A 39 9.62 -10.44 3.36
N PHE A 40 8.52 -9.87 3.85
CA PHE A 40 7.15 -10.27 3.56
C PHE A 40 6.49 -9.17 2.72
N TYR A 41 6.59 -9.28 1.39
CA TYR A 41 6.10 -8.26 0.48
C TYR A 41 4.61 -8.45 0.16
N GLU A 42 3.83 -7.38 0.32
CA GLU A 42 2.37 -7.34 0.15
C GLU A 42 1.62 -8.47 0.90
N PRO A 43 1.74 -8.53 2.24
CA PRO A 43 1.08 -9.58 3.03
C PRO A 43 -0.45 -9.59 2.89
N CYS A 44 -1.05 -8.46 2.51
CA CYS A 44 -2.50 -8.35 2.27
C CYS A 44 -2.92 -8.70 0.84
N HIS A 45 -2.01 -9.14 -0.04
CA HIS A 45 -2.35 -9.40 -1.43
C HIS A 45 -3.25 -10.64 -1.57
N GLU A 46 -4.29 -10.55 -2.39
CA GLU A 46 -5.30 -11.61 -2.58
C GLU A 46 -4.74 -12.96 -3.09
N GLY A 47 -3.49 -12.94 -3.55
CA GLY A 47 -2.73 -14.09 -4.01
C GLY A 47 -2.01 -14.87 -2.92
N VAL A 48 -1.74 -14.27 -1.75
CA VAL A 48 -0.93 -14.88 -0.69
C VAL A 48 -1.54 -16.20 -0.22
N GLY A 49 -2.84 -16.23 0.07
CA GLY A 49 -3.52 -17.43 0.58
C GLY A 49 -3.71 -18.58 -0.42
N ARG A 50 -3.26 -18.43 -1.67
CA ARG A 50 -3.47 -19.46 -2.71
C ARG A 50 -2.26 -20.35 -2.83
N LYS A 51 -2.48 -21.66 -3.03
CA LYS A 51 -1.42 -22.60 -3.37
C LYS A 51 -0.68 -22.16 -4.65
N PRO A 52 0.66 -22.31 -4.70
CA PRO A 52 1.41 -22.20 -5.94
C PRO A 52 0.88 -23.18 -6.97
N THR A 53 0.84 -22.77 -8.23
CA THR A 53 0.52 -23.65 -9.37
C THR A 53 1.59 -23.45 -10.44
N ALA A 54 1.80 -24.45 -11.30
CA ALA A 54 2.74 -24.36 -12.42
C ALA A 54 2.44 -23.20 -13.41
N ALA A 55 1.25 -22.59 -13.34
CA ALA A 55 0.89 -21.38 -14.07
C ALA A 55 1.40 -20.10 -13.37
N ARG A 56 1.46 -20.10 -12.04
CA ARG A 56 1.99 -18.99 -11.22
C ARG A 56 3.51 -18.95 -11.24
N ASP A 57 4.17 -20.10 -11.34
CA ASP A 57 5.62 -20.17 -11.60
C ASP A 57 6.02 -19.66 -12.99
N ARG A 58 5.11 -19.71 -13.98
CA ARG A 58 5.32 -19.16 -15.32
C ARG A 58 5.14 -17.63 -15.39
N ASP A 59 4.51 -17.02 -14.38
CA ASP A 59 4.35 -15.56 -14.28
C ASP A 59 5.67 -14.84 -13.93
N ARG A 60 6.76 -15.59 -13.67
CA ARG A 60 8.13 -15.06 -13.49
C ARG A 60 8.60 -14.16 -14.65
N SER A 61 8.09 -14.36 -15.87
CA SER A 61 8.40 -13.46 -16.99
C SER A 61 7.75 -12.07 -16.85
N ARG A 62 6.53 -11.99 -16.31
CA ARG A 62 5.84 -10.72 -15.99
C ARG A 62 6.35 -10.06 -14.72
N GLU A 63 6.85 -10.84 -13.76
CA GLU A 63 7.48 -10.31 -12.54
C GLU A 63 8.70 -9.42 -12.86
N ARG A 64 9.43 -9.75 -13.95
CA ARG A 64 10.55 -8.96 -14.46
C ARG A 64 10.10 -7.60 -15.02
N ASP A 65 9.00 -7.56 -15.75
CA ASP A 65 8.42 -6.31 -16.28
C ASP A 65 7.89 -5.39 -15.16
N LEU A 66 7.45 -5.99 -14.05
CA LEU A 66 6.97 -5.28 -12.86
C LEU A 66 8.08 -4.88 -11.89
N ARG A 67 9.35 -5.25 -12.18
CA ARG A 67 10.54 -4.96 -11.37
C ARG A 67 10.43 -5.47 -9.92
N HIS A 68 9.78 -6.61 -9.72
CA HIS A 68 9.69 -7.22 -8.40
C HIS A 68 11.07 -7.65 -7.88
N PRO A 69 11.33 -7.54 -6.57
CA PRO A 69 12.59 -8.01 -6.00
C PRO A 69 12.75 -9.51 -6.28
N GLU A 70 13.96 -9.94 -6.62
CA GLU A 70 14.28 -11.37 -6.67
C GLU A 70 14.13 -11.94 -5.25
N MET A 71 13.13 -12.78 -5.05
CA MET A 71 12.85 -13.46 -3.80
C MET A 71 13.02 -14.97 -4.00
N GLU A 72 13.64 -15.61 -3.02
CA GLU A 72 13.77 -17.06 -3.00
C GLU A 72 12.37 -17.71 -3.11
N GLY A 73 12.15 -18.50 -4.17
CA GLY A 73 10.85 -19.13 -4.45
C GLY A 73 9.82 -18.26 -5.18
N GLY A 74 10.19 -17.10 -5.73
CA GLY A 74 9.30 -16.20 -6.48
C GLY A 74 8.51 -15.24 -5.59
N TYR A 75 7.59 -14.45 -6.18
CA TYR A 75 6.93 -13.32 -5.49
C TYR A 75 6.24 -13.68 -4.16
N PHE A 76 5.77 -14.92 -4.02
CA PHE A 76 5.09 -15.39 -2.81
C PHE A 76 5.84 -16.52 -2.07
N GLY A 77 7.09 -16.80 -2.44
CA GLY A 77 7.87 -17.93 -1.92
C GLY A 77 8.01 -17.90 -0.39
N THR A 78 8.21 -16.71 0.20
CA THR A 78 8.33 -16.55 1.66
C THR A 78 7.10 -17.07 2.42
N TYR A 79 5.92 -17.09 1.79
CA TYR A 79 4.68 -17.55 2.44
C TYR A 79 4.50 -19.08 2.46
N GLU A 80 5.42 -19.86 1.88
CA GLU A 80 5.46 -21.31 2.07
C GLU A 80 6.20 -21.74 3.34
N ARG A 81 6.92 -20.82 4.01
CA ARG A 81 7.56 -21.08 5.31
C ARG A 81 6.52 -21.50 6.34
N LEU A 82 6.90 -22.41 7.24
CA LEU A 82 6.04 -22.91 8.30
C LEU A 82 6.11 -21.99 9.52
N ASP A 83 4.95 -21.64 10.09
CA ASP A 83 4.89 -20.95 11.36
C ASP A 83 5.44 -21.87 12.48
N PRO A 84 6.49 -21.48 13.22
CA PRO A 84 7.10 -22.32 14.24
C PRO A 84 6.15 -22.70 15.38
N GLN A 85 5.04 -21.98 15.55
CA GLN A 85 4.08 -22.25 16.63
C GLN A 85 3.10 -23.39 16.31
N ASN A 86 2.69 -23.55 15.05
CA ASN A 86 1.64 -24.50 14.66
C ASN A 86 2.01 -25.40 13.47
N GLY A 87 3.17 -25.21 12.86
CA GLY A 87 3.66 -26.00 11.72
C GLY A 87 2.89 -25.77 10.42
N MET A 88 1.96 -24.83 10.35
CA MET A 88 1.21 -24.53 9.15
C MET A 88 1.99 -23.58 8.23
N PRO A 89 1.90 -23.73 6.89
CA PRO A 89 2.49 -22.76 5.99
C PRO A 89 1.81 -21.40 6.16
N LEU A 90 2.59 -20.31 6.15
CA LEU A 90 2.09 -18.95 6.35
C LEU A 90 0.91 -18.60 5.41
N ARG A 91 0.93 -19.07 4.15
CA ARG A 91 -0.19 -18.86 3.23
C ARG A 91 -1.52 -19.43 3.73
N ALA A 92 -1.53 -20.51 4.50
CA ALA A 92 -2.76 -21.09 5.04
C ALA A 92 -3.35 -20.24 6.18
N LEU A 93 -2.55 -19.34 6.75
CA LEU A 93 -2.96 -18.40 7.79
C LEU A 93 -3.42 -17.05 7.21
N HIS A 94 -3.33 -16.84 5.89
CA HIS A 94 -3.65 -15.57 5.25
C HIS A 94 -5.08 -15.09 5.53
N ALA A 95 -5.23 -13.80 5.81
CA ALA A 95 -6.49 -13.12 6.05
C ALA A 95 -7.02 -12.42 4.77
N PRO A 96 -7.95 -13.04 4.01
CA PRO A 96 -8.35 -12.54 2.68
C PRO A 96 -9.15 -11.22 2.69
N ASP A 97 -9.70 -10.86 3.84
CA ASP A 97 -10.43 -9.62 4.09
C ASP A 97 -9.52 -8.37 4.07
N MET A 98 -8.22 -8.52 4.31
CA MET A 98 -7.28 -7.40 4.26
C MET A 98 -7.07 -6.82 2.86
N ALA A 99 -7.23 -7.61 1.80
CA ALA A 99 -6.93 -7.17 0.43
C ALA A 99 -7.84 -6.03 -0.04
N VAL A 100 -9.06 -6.00 0.49
CA VAL A 100 -10.14 -5.12 0.05
C VAL A 100 -10.95 -4.57 1.21
N ARG A 101 -11.60 -5.44 2.00
CA ARG A 101 -12.62 -5.03 2.98
C ARG A 101 -12.06 -4.13 4.06
N ASN A 102 -10.89 -4.46 4.60
CA ASN A 102 -10.37 -3.83 5.81
C ASN A 102 -9.30 -2.77 5.55
N VAL A 103 -9.11 -2.32 4.31
CA VAL A 103 -8.12 -1.28 3.99
C VAL A 103 -8.45 0.05 4.69
N TYR A 104 -9.73 0.39 4.80
CA TYR A 104 -10.24 1.65 5.36
C TYR A 104 -11.21 1.47 6.54
N ASN A 105 -11.12 0.35 7.27
CA ASN A 105 -11.96 0.03 8.44
C ASN A 105 -11.07 -0.29 9.65
N GLU A 106 -11.61 -0.68 10.81
CA GLU A 106 -10.78 -0.86 12.02
C GLU A 106 -9.94 -2.15 12.06
N GLY A 107 -9.85 -2.91 10.97
CA GLY A 107 -8.95 -4.07 10.82
C GLY A 107 -9.60 -5.43 11.11
N SER A 108 -8.78 -6.47 11.34
CA SER A 108 -9.23 -7.87 11.47
C SER A 108 -8.37 -8.68 12.43
N ASP A 109 -8.97 -9.56 13.22
CA ASP A 109 -8.24 -10.42 14.15
C ASP A 109 -7.52 -11.56 13.42
N ASN A 110 -8.11 -12.05 12.33
CA ASN A 110 -7.44 -12.99 11.43
C ASN A 110 -6.19 -12.35 10.82
N ALA A 111 -6.28 -11.07 10.44
CA ALA A 111 -5.13 -10.31 9.99
C ALA A 111 -4.06 -10.21 11.08
N ALA A 112 -4.45 -9.94 12.32
CA ALA A 112 -3.49 -9.85 13.42
C ALA A 112 -2.76 -11.17 13.64
N ASN A 113 -3.48 -12.28 13.68
CA ASN A 113 -2.89 -13.62 13.82
C ASN A 113 -1.92 -13.94 12.69
N PHE A 114 -2.31 -13.62 11.45
CA PHE A 114 -1.46 -13.81 10.28
C PHE A 114 -0.17 -12.98 10.36
N LEU A 115 -0.28 -11.67 10.62
CA LEU A 115 0.87 -10.77 10.69
C LEU A 115 1.83 -11.18 11.82
N MET A 116 1.31 -11.60 12.97
CA MET A 116 2.15 -12.12 14.07
C MET A 116 2.84 -13.43 13.72
N ALA A 117 2.24 -14.28 12.88
CA ALA A 117 2.91 -15.47 12.35
C ALA A 117 4.12 -15.11 11.48
N LEU A 118 4.01 -14.06 10.65
CA LEU A 118 5.16 -13.56 9.86
C LEU A 118 6.31 -13.12 10.77
N VAL A 119 5.99 -12.41 11.85
CA VAL A 119 6.98 -11.97 12.85
C VAL A 119 7.65 -13.15 13.54
N ARG A 120 6.88 -14.18 13.92
CA ARG A 120 7.44 -15.40 14.53
C ARG A 120 8.43 -16.11 13.60
N VAL A 121 8.09 -16.24 12.31
CA VAL A 121 8.96 -16.89 11.32
C VAL A 121 10.28 -16.12 11.15
N ALA A 122 10.23 -14.79 10.99
CA ALA A 122 11.45 -13.99 10.90
C ALA A 122 12.32 -14.14 12.15
N ARG A 123 11.71 -14.10 13.34
CA ARG A 123 12.40 -14.24 14.62
C ARG A 123 13.07 -15.61 14.77
N ALA A 124 12.40 -16.68 14.35
CA ALA A 124 12.96 -18.04 14.39
C ALA A 124 14.22 -18.17 13.52
N GLU A 125 14.37 -17.33 12.49
CA GLU A 125 15.55 -17.27 11.63
C GLU A 125 16.54 -16.16 12.01
N GLY A 126 16.38 -15.54 13.20
CA GLY A 126 17.27 -14.49 13.67
C GLY A 126 17.21 -13.20 12.86
N LYS A 127 16.10 -12.96 12.14
CA LYS A 127 15.89 -11.78 11.29
C LYS A 127 14.81 -10.86 11.86
N VAL A 128 14.86 -9.59 11.44
CA VAL A 128 13.75 -8.64 11.67
C VAL A 128 12.71 -8.83 10.57
N ALA A 129 11.44 -9.00 10.92
CA ALA A 129 10.38 -9.05 9.91
C ALA A 129 10.25 -7.67 9.25
N PHE A 130 10.33 -7.60 7.92
CA PHE A 130 9.96 -6.41 7.16
C PHE A 130 8.67 -6.67 6.38
N LEU A 131 7.61 -5.94 6.71
CA LEU A 131 6.28 -6.08 6.14
C LEU A 131 6.01 -4.91 5.19
N GLY A 132 6.10 -5.16 3.88
CA GLY A 132 5.89 -4.14 2.86
C GLY A 132 4.42 -4.06 2.42
N PHE A 133 3.63 -3.15 2.99
CA PHE A 133 2.24 -2.97 2.60
C PHE A 133 2.13 -2.05 1.38
N CYS A 134 1.34 -2.44 0.39
CA CYS A 134 0.99 -1.58 -0.75
C CYS A 134 -0.48 -1.11 -0.72
N ARG A 135 -1.20 -1.42 0.37
CA ARG A 135 -2.64 -1.20 0.57
C ARG A 135 -3.01 -1.13 2.06
N SER A 136 -2.23 -0.43 2.88
CA SER A 136 -2.54 -0.33 4.31
C SER A 136 -3.63 0.68 4.63
N GLY A 137 -3.92 1.63 3.74
CA GLY A 137 -5.02 2.59 3.90
C GLY A 137 -4.97 3.30 5.25
N THR A 138 -5.99 3.11 6.10
CA THR A 138 -6.03 3.70 7.45
C THR A 138 -5.60 2.74 8.56
N GLN A 139 -4.99 1.58 8.22
CA GLN A 139 -4.56 0.58 9.20
C GLN A 139 -3.34 0.99 10.03
N THR A 140 -2.66 2.09 9.69
CA THR A 140 -1.37 2.47 10.30
C THR A 140 -1.40 2.44 11.83
N ALA A 141 -2.41 3.04 12.46
CA ALA A 141 -2.50 3.07 13.93
C ALA A 141 -2.60 1.66 14.55
N ARG A 142 -3.41 0.77 13.95
CA ARG A 142 -3.55 -0.62 14.38
C ARG A 142 -2.28 -1.43 14.11
N LEU A 143 -1.63 -1.23 12.97
CA LEU A 143 -0.35 -1.88 12.67
C LEU A 143 0.72 -1.46 13.68
N ARG A 144 0.76 -0.19 14.10
CA ARG A 144 1.69 0.27 15.14
C ARG A 144 1.42 -0.35 16.50
N SER A 145 0.15 -0.48 16.89
CA SER A 145 -0.19 -1.09 18.18
C SER A 145 0.19 -2.57 18.22
N MET A 146 0.09 -3.27 17.09
CA MET A 146 0.38 -4.69 16.97
C MET A 146 1.86 -5.02 16.73
N LEU A 147 2.52 -4.31 15.80
CA LEU A 147 3.87 -4.61 15.31
C LEU A 147 4.94 -3.74 15.97
N GLY A 148 4.53 -2.72 16.72
CA GLY A 148 5.39 -1.74 17.37
C GLY A 148 5.47 -0.41 16.61
N LYS A 149 6.09 0.59 17.23
CA LYS A 149 6.16 1.96 16.69
C LYS A 149 7.15 2.12 15.52
N GLN A 150 7.87 1.06 15.14
CA GLN A 150 8.85 1.11 14.07
C GLN A 150 8.17 0.87 12.73
N GLY A 151 8.15 1.90 11.90
CA GLY A 151 7.65 1.85 10.55
C GLY A 151 8.09 3.06 9.75
N LEU A 152 7.74 3.04 8.48
CA LEU A 152 7.94 4.15 7.55
C LEU A 152 6.71 4.30 6.66
N HIS A 153 6.55 5.50 6.13
CA HIS A 153 5.57 5.80 5.11
C HIS A 153 6.27 6.18 3.80
N LEU A 154 5.95 5.47 2.73
CA LEU A 154 6.42 5.75 1.38
C LEU A 154 5.27 6.29 0.53
N TRP A 155 5.37 7.56 0.15
CA TRP A 155 4.41 8.23 -0.72
C TRP A 155 5.02 8.56 -2.08
N ARG A 156 4.16 8.90 -3.03
CA ARG A 156 4.51 9.47 -4.33
C ARG A 156 3.54 10.58 -4.64
N ASP A 157 3.99 11.59 -5.39
CA ASP A 157 3.10 12.65 -5.90
C ASP A 157 1.84 12.02 -6.53
N PRO A 158 0.63 12.47 -6.13
CA PRO A 158 -0.62 11.83 -6.54
C PRO A 158 -0.84 11.88 -8.06
N ARG A 159 -0.42 12.95 -8.73
CA ARG A 159 -0.60 13.10 -10.18
C ARG A 159 0.32 12.13 -10.93
N ALA A 160 1.60 12.09 -10.53
CA ALA A 160 2.60 11.14 -11.02
C ALA A 160 2.25 9.69 -10.75
N GLN A 161 1.69 9.41 -9.57
CA GLN A 161 1.26 8.07 -9.20
C GLN A 161 0.04 7.62 -10.00
N PHE A 162 -0.97 8.48 -10.16
CA PHE A 162 -2.15 8.18 -10.98
C PHE A 162 -1.78 7.92 -12.44
N ALA A 163 -0.96 8.79 -13.06
CA ALA A 163 -0.49 8.58 -14.43
C ALA A 163 0.23 7.22 -14.58
N SER A 164 0.94 6.77 -13.55
CA SER A 164 1.64 5.49 -13.55
C SER A 164 0.75 4.25 -13.41
N TYR A 165 -0.56 4.42 -13.16
CA TYR A 165 -1.52 3.32 -13.20
C TYR A 165 -1.76 2.86 -14.64
N GLY A 166 -1.58 3.74 -15.64
CA GLY A 166 -1.86 3.43 -17.05
C GLY A 166 -3.35 3.32 -17.35
N TRP A 167 -4.19 4.00 -16.56
CA TRP A 167 -5.63 4.08 -16.80
C TRP A 167 -5.91 4.89 -18.09
N PRO A 168 -6.93 4.54 -18.90
CA PRO A 168 -7.88 3.45 -18.74
C PRO A 168 -7.38 2.07 -19.23
N GLY A 169 -6.22 1.99 -19.88
CA GLY A 169 -5.67 0.74 -20.41
C GLY A 169 -5.38 -0.34 -19.36
N ASN A 170 -5.20 0.07 -18.10
CA ASN A 170 -5.11 -0.80 -16.94
C ASN A 170 -6.11 -0.36 -15.85
N ASP A 171 -7.18 -1.13 -15.72
CA ASP A 171 -8.30 -0.90 -14.80
C ASP A 171 -8.11 -1.58 -13.43
N TYR A 172 -7.05 -2.38 -13.24
CA TYR A 172 -6.84 -3.17 -12.02
C TYR A 172 -6.80 -2.28 -10.77
N PHE A 173 -5.96 -1.24 -10.79
CA PHE A 173 -5.75 -0.38 -9.63
C PHE A 173 -7.00 0.44 -9.31
N MET A 174 -7.73 0.91 -10.32
CA MET A 174 -8.96 1.67 -10.12
C MET A 174 -10.10 0.77 -9.64
N ALA A 175 -10.22 -0.46 -10.15
CA ALA A 175 -11.19 -1.43 -9.64
C ALA A 175 -10.91 -1.78 -8.16
N GLY A 176 -9.63 -1.95 -7.80
CA GLY A 176 -9.21 -2.18 -6.43
C GLY A 176 -9.51 -0.99 -5.50
N THR A 177 -9.18 0.23 -5.96
CA THR A 177 -9.46 1.47 -5.22
C THR A 177 -10.95 1.65 -4.95
N LEU A 178 -11.78 1.51 -5.98
CA LEU A 178 -13.23 1.60 -5.87
C LEU A 178 -13.80 0.53 -4.93
N LEU A 179 -13.32 -0.72 -5.05
CA LEU A 179 -13.69 -1.80 -4.14
C LEU A 179 -13.36 -1.43 -2.69
N GLN A 180 -12.10 -1.08 -2.39
CA GLN A 180 -11.63 -0.76 -1.03
C GLN A 180 -12.45 0.36 -0.38
N LEU A 181 -12.67 1.45 -1.11
CA LEU A 181 -13.47 2.57 -0.62
C LEU A 181 -14.94 2.18 -0.41
N SER A 182 -15.52 1.35 -1.30
CA SER A 182 -16.91 0.90 -1.18
C SER A 182 -17.20 0.00 0.03
N PHE A 183 -16.15 -0.60 0.61
CA PHE A 183 -16.25 -1.37 1.85
C PHE A 183 -16.01 -0.53 3.10
N SER A 184 -15.56 0.72 2.98
CA SER A 184 -15.34 1.58 4.14
C SER A 184 -16.64 1.98 4.79
N ASP A 185 -16.78 1.77 6.10
CA ASP A 185 -17.96 2.19 6.85
C ASP A 185 -18.09 3.72 6.89
N ARG A 186 -16.95 4.43 6.85
CA ARG A 186 -16.89 5.89 6.90
C ARG A 186 -16.92 6.55 5.53
N TYR A 187 -16.19 5.99 4.56
CA TYR A 187 -15.93 6.68 3.28
C TYR A 187 -16.76 6.16 2.10
N ALA A 188 -17.54 5.08 2.26
CA ALA A 188 -18.31 4.51 1.15
C ALA A 188 -19.32 5.49 0.55
N GLY A 189 -19.97 6.34 1.36
CA GLY A 189 -20.90 7.37 0.87
C GLY A 189 -20.20 8.39 -0.02
N LEU A 190 -19.11 8.99 0.49
CA LEU A 190 -18.30 9.93 -0.28
C LEU A 190 -17.74 9.30 -1.57
N ALA A 191 -17.25 8.06 -1.49
CA ALA A 191 -16.76 7.35 -2.67
C ALA A 191 -17.89 7.03 -3.68
N ALA A 192 -19.10 6.73 -3.21
CA ALA A 192 -20.25 6.53 -4.08
C ALA A 192 -20.61 7.81 -4.83
N ASP A 193 -20.55 8.97 -4.16
CA ASP A 193 -20.86 10.26 -4.79
C ASP A 193 -19.77 10.75 -5.76
N LEU A 194 -18.52 10.31 -5.57
CA LEU A 194 -17.41 10.57 -6.50
C LEU A 194 -17.39 9.57 -7.66
N ALA A 195 -18.13 8.46 -7.54
CA ALA A 195 -18.31 7.45 -8.57
C ALA A 195 -19.65 7.68 -9.32
N PRO A 196 -19.77 7.22 -10.58
CA PRO A 196 -20.99 7.42 -11.36
C PRO A 196 -22.20 6.59 -10.87
N GLU A 197 -23.42 7.17 -10.93
CA GLU A 197 -24.69 6.47 -10.66
C GLU A 197 -25.14 5.50 -11.78
N GLY A 198 -25.94 4.47 -11.42
CA GLY A 198 -26.62 3.55 -12.36
C GLY A 198 -26.39 2.04 -12.10
N LEU A 199 -26.66 1.17 -13.09
CA LEU A 199 -26.44 -0.31 -13.14
C LEU A 199 -25.08 -0.80 -12.57
N ARG A 200 -24.12 0.12 -12.41
CA ARG A 200 -22.81 -0.02 -11.76
C ARG A 200 -22.90 -0.20 -10.23
N ALA A 201 -23.87 0.43 -9.57
CA ALA A 201 -24.15 0.23 -8.14
C ALA A 201 -24.55 -1.22 -7.83
N LEU A 202 -25.27 -1.88 -8.75
CA LEU A 202 -25.60 -3.31 -8.61
C LEU A 202 -24.34 -4.17 -8.62
N ARG A 203 -23.39 -3.93 -9.53
CA ARG A 203 -22.12 -4.68 -9.58
C ARG A 203 -21.29 -4.51 -8.31
N LEU A 204 -21.24 -3.30 -7.76
CA LEU A 204 -20.59 -3.04 -6.47
C LEU A 204 -21.30 -3.75 -5.32
N ARG A 205 -22.64 -3.69 -5.26
CA ARG A 205 -23.43 -4.42 -4.28
C ARG A 205 -23.20 -5.92 -4.37
N LEU A 206 -23.24 -6.50 -5.56
CA LEU A 206 -22.96 -7.92 -5.79
C LEU A 206 -21.52 -8.29 -5.38
N ALA A 207 -20.54 -7.47 -5.69
CA ALA A 207 -19.15 -7.69 -5.25
C ALA A 207 -19.03 -7.68 -3.71
N ARG A 208 -19.79 -6.82 -3.03
CA ARG A 208 -19.83 -6.77 -1.55
C ARG A 208 -20.45 -8.00 -0.90
N LEU A 209 -21.39 -8.67 -1.58
CA LEU A 209 -22.02 -9.91 -1.12
C LEU A 209 -21.12 -11.14 -1.28
N LEU A 210 -20.12 -11.09 -2.16
CA LEU A 210 -19.16 -12.19 -2.30
C LEU A 210 -18.30 -12.32 -1.03
N PRO A 211 -17.95 -13.55 -0.60
CA PRO A 211 -17.05 -13.75 0.53
C PRO A 211 -15.62 -13.28 0.22
N ASP A 212 -14.83 -12.97 1.25
CA ASP A 212 -13.52 -12.32 1.09
C ASP A 212 -12.49 -13.16 0.32
N TRP A 213 -12.55 -14.50 0.43
CA TRP A 213 -11.71 -15.41 -0.34
C TRP A 213 -12.00 -15.39 -1.85
N ARG A 214 -13.14 -14.82 -2.29
CA ARG A 214 -13.49 -14.59 -3.71
C ARG A 214 -13.06 -13.20 -4.22
N THR A 215 -11.99 -12.63 -3.69
CA THR A 215 -11.50 -11.30 -4.12
C THR A 215 -11.31 -11.19 -5.64
N ARG A 216 -10.83 -12.22 -6.34
CA ARG A 216 -10.71 -12.19 -7.83
C ARG A 216 -12.05 -11.97 -8.52
N ASP A 217 -13.12 -12.59 -8.01
CA ASP A 217 -14.45 -12.43 -8.60
C ASP A 217 -15.04 -11.06 -8.28
N ARG A 218 -14.72 -10.48 -7.10
CA ARG A 218 -15.01 -9.07 -6.82
C ARG A 218 -14.38 -8.13 -7.84
N TYR A 219 -13.09 -8.32 -8.13
CA TYR A 219 -12.39 -7.53 -9.16
C TYR A 219 -13.04 -7.71 -10.54
N ARG A 220 -13.40 -8.95 -10.93
CA ARG A 220 -14.09 -9.21 -12.21
C ARG A 220 -15.41 -8.45 -12.34
N LEU A 221 -16.17 -8.33 -11.25
CA LEU A 221 -17.43 -7.59 -11.24
C LEU A 221 -17.21 -6.06 -11.34
N VAL A 222 -16.15 -5.54 -10.72
CA VAL A 222 -15.95 -4.09 -10.59
C VAL A 222 -15.08 -3.48 -11.69
N ARG A 223 -14.22 -4.25 -12.34
CA ARG A 223 -13.38 -3.80 -13.47
C ARG A 223 -14.16 -3.04 -14.57
N PRO A 224 -15.32 -3.55 -15.06
CA PRO A 224 -16.13 -2.80 -16.02
C PRO A 224 -16.68 -1.47 -15.50
N VAL A 225 -16.86 -1.33 -14.18
CA VAL A 225 -17.28 -0.07 -13.57
C VAL A 225 -16.13 0.94 -13.62
N ALA A 226 -14.94 0.52 -13.20
CA ALA A 226 -13.74 1.37 -13.20
C ALA A 226 -13.31 1.80 -14.61
N ALA A 227 -13.52 0.96 -15.62
CA ALA A 227 -13.21 1.27 -17.02
C ALA A 227 -14.15 2.31 -17.66
N GLN A 228 -15.33 2.53 -17.06
CA GLN A 228 -16.35 3.45 -17.59
C GLN A 228 -16.40 4.81 -16.87
N MET A 229 -15.51 5.02 -15.90
CA MET A 229 -15.38 6.30 -15.21
C MET A 229 -14.73 7.34 -16.13
N THR A 230 -15.01 8.61 -15.92
CA THR A 230 -14.22 9.68 -16.57
C THR A 230 -12.82 9.75 -15.94
N ALA A 231 -11.90 10.46 -16.60
CA ALA A 231 -10.56 10.70 -16.06
C ALA A 231 -10.63 11.43 -14.71
N GLU A 232 -11.47 12.45 -14.61
CA GLU A 232 -11.70 13.21 -13.37
C GLU A 232 -12.32 12.35 -12.27
N GLN A 233 -13.34 11.53 -12.56
CA GLN A 233 -13.92 10.62 -11.57
C GLN A 233 -12.89 9.61 -11.07
N SER A 234 -12.10 9.06 -12.00
CA SER A 234 -11.06 8.07 -11.68
C SER A 234 -9.99 8.71 -10.81
N TYR A 235 -9.57 9.92 -11.16
CA TYR A 235 -8.61 10.67 -10.38
C TYR A 235 -9.16 11.08 -9.02
N ALA A 236 -10.43 11.49 -8.91
CA ALA A 236 -11.06 11.86 -7.65
C ALA A 236 -11.11 10.68 -6.66
N LEU A 237 -11.50 9.48 -7.11
CA LEU A 237 -11.47 8.27 -6.26
C LEU A 237 -10.04 7.87 -5.89
N PHE A 238 -9.13 7.91 -6.85
CA PHE A 238 -7.71 7.67 -6.59
C PHE A 238 -7.18 8.65 -5.55
N TYR A 239 -7.46 9.94 -5.69
CA TYR A 239 -6.96 10.99 -4.84
C TYR A 239 -7.56 10.91 -3.44
N LEU A 240 -8.85 10.57 -3.30
CA LEU A 240 -9.43 10.25 -1.99
C LEU A 240 -8.68 9.11 -1.30
N SER A 241 -8.47 7.99 -2.01
CA SER A 241 -7.71 6.84 -1.52
C SER A 241 -6.27 7.22 -1.15
N TRP A 242 -5.63 8.05 -1.97
CA TRP A 242 -4.29 8.58 -1.76
C TRP A 242 -4.22 9.44 -0.51
N LEU A 243 -5.13 10.40 -0.37
CA LEU A 243 -5.15 11.35 0.73
C LEU A 243 -5.40 10.66 2.08
N LEU A 244 -6.33 9.70 2.12
CA LEU A 244 -6.60 8.91 3.31
C LEU A 244 -5.36 8.12 3.75
N SER A 245 -4.70 7.46 2.80
CA SER A 245 -3.49 6.68 3.07
C SER A 245 -2.32 7.58 3.48
N TYR A 246 -2.18 8.73 2.81
CA TYR A 246 -1.15 9.72 3.10
C TYR A 246 -1.30 10.28 4.51
N ARG A 247 -2.50 10.77 4.89
CA ARG A 247 -2.76 11.32 6.23
C ARG A 247 -2.49 10.28 7.32
N ALA A 248 -2.95 9.04 7.12
CA ALA A 248 -2.70 7.95 8.07
C ALA A 248 -1.21 7.63 8.22
N GLY A 249 -0.49 7.53 7.10
CA GLY A 249 0.94 7.24 7.10
C GLY A 249 1.79 8.38 7.67
N ALA A 250 1.56 9.61 7.23
CA ALA A 250 2.30 10.78 7.66
C ALA A 250 2.13 11.08 9.17
N ALA A 251 0.91 10.94 9.71
CA ALA A 251 0.67 11.08 11.15
C ALA A 251 1.19 9.87 11.95
N GLY A 252 1.27 8.71 11.32
CA GLY A 252 1.64 7.45 11.96
C GLY A 252 3.14 7.19 12.06
N HIS A 253 3.96 7.78 11.19
CA HIS A 253 5.38 7.39 11.06
C HIS A 253 6.34 8.55 11.30
N ALA A 254 7.47 8.25 11.94
CA ALA A 254 8.54 9.22 12.14
C ALA A 254 9.29 9.56 10.84
N LEU A 255 9.25 8.64 9.85
CA LEU A 255 9.82 8.83 8.53
C LEU A 255 8.72 8.64 7.48
N SER A 256 8.42 9.72 6.77
CA SER A 256 7.47 9.79 5.67
C SER A 256 8.16 10.48 4.49
N PHE A 257 8.39 9.74 3.41
CA PHE A 257 9.20 10.22 2.29
C PHE A 257 8.74 9.66 0.95
N SER A 258 9.21 10.24 -0.14
CA SER A 258 9.08 9.69 -1.49
C SER A 258 10.45 9.31 -2.06
N LEU A 259 10.49 8.41 -3.04
CA LEU A 259 11.75 8.09 -3.72
C LEU A 259 12.34 9.30 -4.47
N THR A 260 11.48 10.20 -4.97
CA THR A 260 11.90 11.48 -5.58
C THR A 260 12.61 12.35 -4.55
N GLN A 261 12.03 12.50 -3.35
CA GLN A 261 12.66 13.24 -2.26
C GLN A 261 14.03 12.65 -1.88
N LEU A 262 14.17 11.32 -1.86
CA LEU A 262 15.47 10.69 -1.55
C LEU A 262 16.53 10.92 -2.66
N CYS A 263 16.12 11.21 -3.90
CA CYS A 263 17.05 11.60 -4.96
C CYS A 263 17.59 13.02 -4.73
N GLU A 264 16.73 13.93 -4.32
CA GLU A 264 16.98 15.38 -4.24
C GLU A 264 17.56 15.81 -2.89
N ASP A 265 17.13 15.17 -1.81
CA ASP A 265 17.52 15.46 -0.43
C ASP A 265 18.45 14.36 0.10
N VAL A 266 19.75 14.62 0.00
CA VAL A 266 20.82 13.74 0.50
C VAL A 266 20.73 13.55 2.02
N THR A 267 20.30 14.58 2.77
CA THR A 267 20.18 14.51 4.22
C THR A 267 19.04 13.58 4.63
N MET A 268 17.87 13.69 3.99
CA MET A 268 16.77 12.74 4.19
C MET A 268 17.20 11.32 3.79
N ARG A 269 17.90 11.15 2.66
CA ARG A 269 18.41 9.85 2.23
C ARG A 269 19.33 9.21 3.27
N HIS A 270 20.30 9.95 3.80
CA HIS A 270 21.17 9.43 4.87
C HIS A 270 20.37 9.08 6.13
N ARG A 271 19.42 9.93 6.53
CA ARG A 271 18.52 9.64 7.68
C ARG A 271 17.78 8.31 7.52
N VAL A 272 17.26 8.02 6.33
CA VAL A 272 16.57 6.76 6.03
C VAL A 272 17.55 5.58 6.01
N MET A 273 18.72 5.75 5.40
CA MET A 273 19.77 4.72 5.36
C MET A 273 20.23 4.33 6.76
N ASP A 274 20.52 5.32 7.61
CA ASP A 274 21.00 5.10 8.98
C ASP A 274 19.91 4.48 9.87
N ALA A 275 18.67 4.96 9.76
CA ALA A 275 17.56 4.45 10.56
C ALA A 275 17.28 2.96 10.30
N PHE A 276 17.48 2.49 9.07
CA PHE A 276 17.09 1.14 8.66
C PHE A 276 18.26 0.24 8.27
N GLY A 277 19.50 0.74 8.24
CA GLY A 277 20.66 -0.03 7.79
C GLY A 277 20.51 -0.56 6.36
N ILE A 278 19.96 0.25 5.46
CA ILE A 278 19.79 -0.06 4.02
C ILE A 278 20.56 0.94 3.17
N SER A 279 20.74 0.66 1.88
CA SER A 279 21.44 1.54 0.94
C SER A 279 20.64 1.79 -0.34
N PHE A 280 20.92 2.92 -1.00
CA PHE A 280 20.26 3.35 -2.23
C PHE A 280 21.25 3.65 -3.36
N PRO A 281 22.15 2.70 -3.73
CA PRO A 281 23.25 2.97 -4.67
C PRO A 281 22.79 3.23 -6.11
N ASP A 282 21.61 2.73 -6.47
CA ASP A 282 21.01 2.73 -7.80
C ASP A 282 19.72 3.56 -7.87
N LEU A 283 19.46 4.40 -6.85
CA LEU A 283 18.29 5.27 -6.81
C LEU A 283 18.37 6.31 -7.93
N ARG A 284 17.28 6.41 -8.70
CA ARG A 284 17.16 7.33 -9.83
C ARG A 284 15.89 8.16 -9.71
N PRO A 285 15.90 9.41 -10.21
CA PRO A 285 14.69 10.19 -10.35
C PRO A 285 13.62 9.38 -11.09
N THR A 286 12.41 9.35 -10.52
CA THR A 286 11.26 8.81 -11.24
C THR A 286 10.68 9.96 -12.05
N PRO A 287 10.55 9.84 -13.39
CA PRO A 287 9.99 10.92 -14.18
C PRO A 287 8.59 11.28 -13.68
N ASP A 288 8.35 12.57 -13.52
CA ASP A 288 7.01 13.08 -13.32
C ASP A 288 6.19 12.83 -14.58
N ARG A 289 4.96 12.39 -14.38
CA ARG A 289 4.02 12.08 -15.45
C ARG A 289 2.67 12.57 -15.01
N VAL A 290 1.91 13.16 -15.92
CA VAL A 290 0.52 13.52 -15.66
C VAL A 290 -0.34 12.94 -16.76
N THR A 291 -1.61 12.69 -16.44
CA THR A 291 -2.62 12.38 -17.43
C THR A 291 -3.17 13.72 -17.91
N GLU A 292 -3.05 14.00 -19.20
CA GLU A 292 -3.56 15.23 -19.80
C GLU A 292 -5.10 15.29 -19.71
N GLY A 293 -5.64 16.51 -19.69
CA GLY A 293 -7.09 16.75 -19.70
C GLY A 293 -7.81 16.57 -18.36
N ILE A 294 -7.07 16.54 -17.24
CA ILE A 294 -7.63 16.58 -15.88
C ILE A 294 -7.31 17.94 -15.26
N ASP A 295 -8.32 18.65 -14.77
CA ASP A 295 -8.11 19.79 -13.87
C ASP A 295 -7.79 19.27 -12.47
N TYR A 296 -6.51 18.93 -12.27
CA TYR A 296 -6.01 18.34 -11.03
C TYR A 296 -6.29 19.22 -9.81
N ASP A 297 -6.06 20.52 -9.91
CA ASP A 297 -6.24 21.44 -8.79
C ASP A 297 -7.72 21.53 -8.38
N ALA A 298 -8.65 21.61 -9.34
CA ALA A 298 -10.08 21.62 -9.05
C ALA A 298 -10.54 20.30 -8.41
N VAL A 299 -10.12 19.15 -8.95
CA VAL A 299 -10.50 17.83 -8.41
C VAL A 299 -9.92 17.62 -7.00
N GLU A 300 -8.64 17.95 -6.79
CA GLU A 300 -7.99 17.85 -5.48
C GLU A 300 -8.71 18.72 -4.44
N ALA A 301 -9.01 19.98 -4.78
CA ALA A 301 -9.71 20.92 -3.91
C ALA A 301 -11.11 20.42 -3.52
N GLU A 302 -11.87 19.89 -4.48
CA GLU A 302 -13.21 19.37 -4.22
C GLU A 302 -13.17 18.13 -3.31
N VAL A 303 -12.29 17.17 -3.58
CA VAL A 303 -12.15 15.98 -2.73
C VAL A 303 -11.75 16.36 -1.30
N MET A 304 -10.80 17.29 -1.13
CA MET A 304 -10.41 17.78 0.19
C MET A 304 -11.59 18.41 0.93
N ARG A 305 -12.28 19.35 0.29
CA ARG A 305 -13.44 20.05 0.86
C ARG A 305 -14.51 19.07 1.34
N ARG A 306 -14.81 18.04 0.53
CA ARG A 306 -15.79 17.02 0.87
C ARG A 306 -15.32 16.09 2.01
N LEU A 307 -14.04 15.72 2.02
CA LEU A 307 -13.48 14.88 3.09
C LEU A 307 -13.43 15.62 4.43
N ASP A 308 -13.08 16.91 4.42
CA ASP A 308 -13.03 17.74 5.61
C ASP A 308 -14.43 17.99 6.17
N ALA A 309 -15.44 18.20 5.30
CA ALA A 309 -16.84 18.27 5.71
C ALA A 309 -17.34 16.96 6.38
N LEU A 310 -16.88 15.80 5.90
CA LEU A 310 -17.18 14.51 6.51
C LEU A 310 -16.48 14.31 7.87
N SER A 311 -15.32 14.94 8.07
CA SER A 311 -14.47 14.75 9.26
C SER A 311 -14.71 15.77 10.36
N GLY A 312 -15.41 16.87 10.07
CA GLY A 312 -15.69 17.94 11.04
C GLY A 312 -14.48 18.79 11.41
N ALA A 313 -13.35 18.65 10.71
CA ALA A 313 -12.12 19.41 10.94
C ALA A 313 -11.53 19.84 9.58
N PRO A 314 -11.25 21.14 9.36
CA PRO A 314 -10.55 21.58 8.17
C PRO A 314 -9.11 21.06 8.19
N SER A 315 -8.64 20.51 7.07
CA SER A 315 -7.23 20.19 6.93
C SER A 315 -6.41 21.45 6.80
N SER A 316 -5.29 21.51 7.53
CA SER A 316 -4.34 22.60 7.36
C SER A 316 -3.56 22.41 6.06
N ALA A 317 -3.33 23.47 5.27
CA ALA A 317 -2.51 23.39 4.06
C ALA A 317 -1.07 22.88 4.33
N SER A 318 -0.61 22.93 5.59
CA SER A 318 0.65 22.37 6.07
C SER A 318 0.67 20.84 6.26
N GLU A 319 -0.47 20.15 6.13
CA GLU A 319 -0.55 18.68 6.20
C GLU A 319 -0.14 18.00 4.90
N TYR A 320 0.16 18.75 3.84
CA TYR A 320 0.60 18.21 2.57
C TYR A 320 2.12 18.22 2.45
N PRO A 321 2.72 17.24 1.75
CA PRO A 321 4.13 17.36 1.41
C PRO A 321 4.25 18.58 0.48
N PRO A 322 5.32 19.38 0.59
CA PRO A 322 5.59 20.39 -0.43
C PRO A 322 5.55 19.72 -1.80
N ARG A 323 4.74 20.26 -2.73
CA ARG A 323 4.71 19.78 -4.11
C ARG A 323 6.14 19.77 -4.61
N ALA A 324 6.57 18.65 -5.20
CA ALA A 324 7.92 18.55 -5.74
C ALA A 324 8.18 19.69 -6.75
N PHE A 325 7.14 20.18 -7.45
CA PHE A 325 7.17 21.47 -8.15
C PHE A 325 5.79 22.12 -8.22
N SER A 326 5.74 23.45 -8.02
CA SER A 326 4.89 24.30 -8.85
C SER A 326 5.67 24.53 -10.15
N ALA A 327 5.19 23.99 -11.26
CA ALA A 327 5.64 24.50 -12.55
C ALA A 327 5.20 25.97 -12.64
N ALA A 328 6.17 26.86 -12.89
CA ALA A 328 5.90 28.21 -13.35
C ALA A 328 5.24 28.18 -14.74
#